data_AF-E1YAB9-F1
#
_entry.id   AF-E1YAB9-F1
#
_cell.length_a   1.000
_cell.length_b   1.000
_cell.length_c   1.000
_cell.angle_alpha   90.00
_cell.angle_beta   90.00
_cell.angle_gamma   90.00
#
_symmetry.space_group_name_H-M   'P 1'
#
loop_
_entity.id
_entity.type
_entity.pdbx_description
1 polymer ?
#
loop_
_entity_poly.entity_id
_entity_poly.type
_entity_poly.pdbx_seq_one_letter_code
_entity_poly.pdbx_strand_id
1 'polypeptide(L)' 'MEFSGETTLKEVMENEKSKAVMEKHIPGCSNSPMLKMGYSMSLELIASLPQAGISAETYKAILNDLSKL' A
#
# COMPACT_ATOMS: atom_id res chain seq x y z
N MET A 1 -3.45 -11.65 -10.92
CA MET A 1 -2.64 -10.44 -10.67
C MET A 1 -1.84 -10.73 -9.43
N GLU A 2 -0.53 -10.58 -9.50
CA GLU A 2 0.35 -10.72 -8.34
C GLU A 2 0.62 -9.31 -7.81
N PHE A 3 0.20 -9.04 -6.57
CA PHE A 3 0.48 -7.75 -5.93
C PHE A 3 1.91 -7.74 -5.41
N SER A 4 2.72 -6.76 -5.82
CA SER A 4 4.13 -6.63 -5.48
C SER A 4 4.50 -5.19 -5.12
N GLY A 5 5.77 -4.94 -4.75
CA GLY A 5 6.27 -3.59 -4.46
C GLY A 5 6.18 -2.63 -5.65
N GLU A 6 6.14 -3.16 -6.86
CA GLU A 6 6.02 -2.38 -8.10
C GLU A 6 4.57 -2.03 -8.43
N THR A 7 3.59 -2.71 -7.81
CA THR A 7 2.18 -2.43 -8.01
C THR A 7 1.84 -1.00 -7.56
N THR A 8 1.02 -0.32 -8.35
CA THR A 8 0.61 1.05 -8.03
C THR A 8 -0.36 1.06 -6.86
N LEU A 9 -0.31 2.12 -6.05
CA LEU A 9 -1.27 2.30 -4.96
C LEU A 9 -2.72 2.31 -5.47
N LYS A 10 -2.93 2.83 -6.68
CA LYS A 10 -4.25 2.84 -7.33
C LYS A 10 -4.80 1.42 -7.48
N GLU A 11 -4.02 0.50 -8.07
CA GLU A 11 -4.44 -0.89 -8.26
C GLU A 11 -4.71 -1.59 -6.93
N VAL A 12 -3.87 -1.34 -5.92
CA VAL A 12 -4.05 -1.88 -4.56
C VAL A 12 -5.35 -1.38 -3.92
N MET A 13 -5.71 -0.12 -4.14
CA MET A 13 -6.90 0.51 -3.55
C MET A 13 -8.19 0.24 -4.33
N GLU A 14 -8.10 -0.08 -5.63
CA GLU A 14 -9.24 -0.48 -6.48
C GLU A 14 -9.68 -1.93 -6.23
N ASN A 15 -8.84 -2.76 -5.60
CA ASN A 15 -9.20 -4.11 -5.19
C ASN A 15 -9.54 -4.17 -3.69
N GLU A 16 -10.74 -4.63 -3.35
CA GLU A 16 -11.24 -4.66 -1.97
C GLU A 16 -10.39 -5.52 -1.02
N LYS A 17 -9.82 -6.64 -1.52
CA LYS A 17 -8.99 -7.53 -0.70
C LYS A 17 -7.65 -6.88 -0.36
N SER A 18 -6.97 -6.30 -1.34
CA SER A 18 -5.69 -5.62 -1.14
C SER A 18 -5.86 -4.32 -0.35
N LYS A 19 -6.98 -3.61 -0.54
CA LYS A 19 -7.36 -2.47 0.29
C LYS A 19 -7.53 -2.87 1.76
N ALA A 20 -8.18 -4.01 2.04
CA ALA A 20 -8.32 -4.51 3.41
C ALA A 20 -6.97 -4.85 4.05
N VAL A 21 -6.02 -5.41 3.29
CA VAL A 21 -4.64 -5.62 3.75
C VAL A 21 -3.97 -4.28 4.11
N MET A 22 -4.11 -3.27 3.26
CA MET A 22 -3.55 -1.94 3.54
C MET A 22 -4.14 -1.32 4.81
N GLU A 23 -5.47 -1.36 4.99
CA GLU A 23 -6.14 -0.85 6.19
C GLU A 23 -5.76 -1.61 7.47
N LYS A 24 -5.51 -2.93 7.38
CA LYS A 24 -5.05 -3.75 8.49
C LYS A 24 -3.67 -3.31 9.00
N HIS A 25 -2.77 -2.92 8.11
CA HIS A 25 -1.41 -2.51 8.46
C HIS A 25 -1.26 -1.00 8.69
N ILE A 26 -2.05 -0.20 7.99
CA ILE A 26 -2.04 1.26 8.03
C ILE A 26 -3.50 1.74 8.14
N PRO A 27 -4.07 1.77 9.35
CA PRO A 27 -5.45 2.19 9.56
C PRO A 27 -5.70 3.61 9.06
N GLY A 28 -6.74 3.79 8.24
CA GLY A 28 -7.09 5.09 7.66
C GLY A 28 -6.28 5.50 6.42
N CYS A 29 -5.43 4.62 5.88
CA CYS A 29 -4.70 4.91 4.64
C CYS A 29 -5.64 5.25 3.47
N SER A 30 -6.80 4.58 3.37
CA SER A 30 -7.79 4.81 2.32
C SER A 30 -8.57 6.12 2.46
N ASN A 31 -8.45 6.80 3.61
CA ASN A 31 -9.04 8.12 3.86
C ASN A 31 -7.99 9.24 3.91
N SER A 32 -6.72 8.92 3.63
CA SER A 32 -5.65 9.91 3.67
C SER A 32 -5.84 10.98 2.57
N PRO A 33 -5.69 12.28 2.87
CA PRO A 33 -5.78 13.33 1.87
C PRO A 33 -4.71 13.21 0.78
N MET A 34 -3.58 12.56 1.09
CA MET A 34 -2.49 12.31 0.14
C MET A 34 -2.68 11.02 -0.67
N LEU A 35 -3.73 10.24 -0.41
CA LEU A 35 -3.95 8.95 -1.09
C LEU A 35 -4.00 9.11 -2.62
N LYS A 36 -4.76 10.10 -3.10
CA LYS A 36 -4.88 10.39 -4.54
C LYS A 36 -3.55 10.81 -5.17
N MET A 37 -2.66 11.42 -4.41
CA MET A 37 -1.32 11.78 -4.88
C MET A 37 -0.42 10.54 -5.01
N GLY A 38 -0.59 9.57 -4.11
CA GLY A 38 0.12 8.28 -4.15
C GLY A 38 -0.39 7.31 -5.20
N TYR A 39 -1.57 7.52 -5.81
CA TYR A 39 -2.17 6.60 -6.80
C TYR A 39 -1.27 6.30 -8.00
N SER A 40 -0.49 7.28 -8.46
CA SER A 40 0.45 7.07 -9.57
C SER A 40 1.81 6.53 -9.13
N MET A 41 2.01 6.27 -7.83
CA MET A 41 3.26 5.76 -7.26
C MET A 41 3.13 4.28 -6.93
N SER A 42 4.25 3.56 -7.02
CA SER A 42 4.35 2.17 -6.56
C SER A 42 4.38 2.09 -5.03
N LEU A 43 3.98 0.95 -4.48
CA LEU A 43 4.07 0.69 -3.03
C LEU A 43 5.50 0.84 -2.50
N GLU A 44 6.50 0.40 -3.26
CA GLU A 44 7.91 0.54 -2.90
C GLU A 44 8.34 2.01 -2.78
N LEU A 45 7.94 2.82 -3.77
CA LEU A 45 8.24 4.24 -3.75
C LEU A 45 7.57 4.89 -2.53
N ILE A 46 6.30 4.61 -2.28
CA ILE A 46 5.56 5.17 -1.13
C ILE A 46 6.20 4.75 0.19
N ALA A 47 6.60 3.49 0.34
CA ALA A 47 7.27 3.01 1.54
C ALA A 47 8.65 3.66 1.76
N SER A 48 9.30 4.10 0.69
CA SER A 48 10.58 4.84 0.75
C SER A 48 10.39 6.32 1.11
N LEU A 49 9.17 6.84 1.03
CA LEU A 49 8.87 8.23 1.34
C LEU A 49 8.69 8.42 2.87
N PRO A 50 9.50 9.27 3.54
CA PRO A 50 9.40 9.46 4.98
C PRO A 50 8.03 10.02 5.41
N GLN A 51 7.38 10.83 4.56
CA GLN A 51 6.05 11.38 4.83
C GLN A 51 4.93 10.33 4.82
N ALA A 52 5.16 9.13 4.27
CA ALA A 52 4.21 8.04 4.33
C ALA A 52 4.18 7.37 5.72
N GLY A 53 5.24 7.54 6.52
CA GLY A 53 5.33 6.96 7.87
C GLY A 53 5.36 5.43 7.88
N ILE A 54 5.69 4.79 6.76
CA ILE A 54 5.71 3.33 6.64
C ILE A 54 7.09 2.81 7.05
N SER A 55 7.15 2.06 8.14
CA SER A 55 8.37 1.37 8.54
C SER A 55 8.67 0.19 7.60
N ALA A 56 9.95 -0.16 7.45
CA ALA A 56 10.38 -1.29 6.61
C ALA A 56 9.73 -2.62 7.00
N GLU A 57 9.47 -2.83 8.30
CA GLU A 57 8.77 -4.02 8.81
C GLU A 57 7.30 -4.05 8.35
N THR A 58 6.59 -2.92 8.49
CA THR A 58 5.21 -2.76 8.01
C THR A 58 5.12 -2.97 6.50
N TYR A 59 6.06 -2.41 5.73
CA TYR A 59 6.12 -2.62 4.29
C TYR A 59 6.29 -4.10 3.92
N LYS A 60 7.23 -4.80 4.55
CA LYS A 60 7.41 -6.25 4.33
C LYS A 60 6.18 -7.05 4.71
N ALA A 61 5.51 -6.69 5.81
CA ALA A 61 4.28 -7.35 6.24
C ALA A 61 3.15 -7.17 5.21
N ILE A 62 2.98 -5.94 4.69
CA ILE A 62 2.03 -5.63 3.62
C ILE A 62 2.32 -6.48 2.38
N LEU A 63 3.57 -6.51 1.89
CA LEU A 63 3.93 -7.30 0.71
C LEU A 63 3.65 -8.80 0.91
N ASN A 64 3.91 -9.32 2.10
CA ASN A 64 3.68 -10.73 2.43
C ASN A 64 2.19 -11.09 2.56
N ASP A 65 1.32 -10.17 2.96
CA ASP A 65 -0.13 -10.40 2.93
C ASP A 65 -0.68 -10.22 1.51
N LEU A 66 -0.20 -9.23 0.77
CA LEU A 66 -0.59 -8.96 -0.62
C LEU A 66 -0.21 -10.12 -1.55
N SER A 67 0.95 -10.76 -1.36
CA SER A 67 1.37 -11.91 -2.16
C SER A 67 0.53 -13.17 -1.95
N LYS A 68 -0.34 -13.18 -0.93
CA LYS A 68 -1.26 -14.30 -0.63
C LYS A 68 -2.67 -14.09 -1.19
N LEU A 69 -2.94 -12.95 -1.84
CA LEU A 69 -4.23 -12.62 -2.46
C LEU A 69 -4.38 -13.19 -3.86
#